data_AF-A0A923TV51-F1
#
_entry.id   AF-A0A923TV51-F1
#
_cell.length_a   1.000
_cell.length_b   1.000
_cell.length_c   1.000
_cell.angle_alpha   90.00
_cell.angle_beta   90.00
_cell.angle_gamma   90.00
#
_symmetry.space_group_name_H-M   'P 1'
#
loop_
_entity.id
_entity.type
_entity.pdbx_description
1 polymer ?
#
loop_
_entity_poly.entity_id
_entity_poly.type
_entity_poly.pdbx_seq_one_letter_code
_entity_poly.pdbx_strand_id
1 'polypeptide(L)'
;MPSPTPAHYDTLIRGGTVIDGTKGPRFDADVAILDGRIAAMGLLEGATATRTIDATGRIVAPGFIDSHTHDDMALLSQADMSFKVSQGVTTVVAGNCGISAAPLHPYTEILLSAVPVPNPRIKAQRLLLQGDPPSPANPPPGCRFHTRCPLAQPICSQERPALTQRPSAAAGGHWVACHFR
;
A
#
# COMPACT_ATOMS: atom_id res chain seq x y z
N MET A 1 3.64 29.02 -24.50
CA MET A 1 3.86 28.39 -25.82
C MET A 1 3.87 26.89 -25.60
N PRO A 2 3.12 26.05 -26.34
CA PRO A 2 3.38 24.62 -26.27
C PRO A 2 4.76 24.37 -26.88
N SER A 3 5.63 23.71 -26.11
CA SER A 3 6.95 23.23 -26.55
C SER A 3 6.80 22.38 -27.81
N PRO A 4 7.76 22.40 -28.76
CA PRO A 4 7.77 21.43 -29.85
C PRO A 4 7.84 20.02 -29.24
N THR A 5 6.88 19.20 -29.62
CA THR A 5 6.76 17.80 -29.24
C THR A 5 8.03 17.05 -29.68
N PRO A 6 8.73 16.29 -28.81
CA PRO A 6 9.80 15.40 -29.25
C PRO A 6 9.21 14.35 -30.19
N ALA A 7 9.81 14.17 -31.37
CA ALA A 7 9.33 13.22 -32.38
C ALA A 7 9.49 11.74 -31.98
N HIS A 8 10.22 11.47 -30.90
CA HIS A 8 10.53 10.13 -30.41
C HIS A 8 10.36 10.04 -28.88
N TYR A 9 9.63 9.02 -28.43
CA TYR A 9 9.30 8.77 -27.03
C TYR A 9 9.86 7.43 -26.52
N ASP A 10 9.81 7.19 -25.21
CA ASP A 10 10.18 5.88 -24.65
C ASP A 10 9.07 4.86 -24.90
N THR A 11 7.83 5.25 -24.60
CA THR A 11 6.66 4.40 -24.80
C THR A 11 5.52 5.21 -25.41
N LEU A 12 4.87 4.64 -26.42
CA LEU A 12 3.64 5.16 -27.01
C LEU A 12 2.53 4.13 -26.87
N ILE A 13 1.45 4.49 -26.17
CA ILE A 13 0.21 3.71 -26.10
C ILE A 13 -0.74 4.28 -27.14
N ARG A 14 -1.08 3.51 -28.17
CA ARG A 14 -1.80 4.00 -29.36
C ARG A 14 -3.22 3.43 -29.45
N GLY A 15 -4.16 4.27 -29.89
CA GLY A 15 -5.53 3.87 -30.23
C GLY A 15 -6.42 3.53 -29.04
N GLY A 16 -6.04 3.96 -27.83
CA GLY A 16 -6.78 3.67 -26.60
C GLY A 16 -7.95 4.63 -26.35
N THR A 17 -8.92 4.16 -25.57
CA THR A 17 -9.92 5.04 -24.95
C THR A 17 -9.44 5.42 -23.55
N VAL A 18 -9.14 6.69 -23.33
CA VAL A 18 -8.58 7.21 -22.09
C VAL A 18 -9.68 7.48 -21.05
N ILE A 19 -9.43 7.03 -19.82
CA ILE A 19 -10.13 7.43 -18.59
C ILE A 19 -9.09 8.05 -17.67
N ASP A 20 -9.03 9.38 -17.61
CA ASP A 20 -7.93 10.12 -16.97
C ASP A 20 -8.01 10.23 -15.43
N GLY A 21 -9.06 9.68 -14.82
CA GLY A 21 -9.29 9.73 -13.37
C GLY A 21 -9.94 11.02 -12.85
N THR A 22 -10.23 12.00 -13.71
CA THR A 22 -10.89 13.27 -13.34
C THR A 22 -12.40 13.14 -13.14
N LYS A 23 -12.95 11.94 -13.42
CA LYS A 23 -14.40 11.65 -13.51
C LYS A 23 -15.11 12.28 -14.71
N GLY A 24 -14.37 12.88 -15.63
CA GLY A 24 -14.90 13.31 -16.92
C GLY A 24 -15.33 12.14 -17.82
N PRO A 25 -16.00 12.42 -18.94
CA PRO A 25 -16.27 11.43 -19.98
C PRO A 25 -14.96 10.84 -20.51
N ARG A 26 -15.01 9.55 -20.90
CA ARG A 26 -13.90 8.90 -21.61
C ARG A 26 -13.73 9.51 -23.01
N PHE A 27 -12.51 9.51 -23.54
CA PHE A 27 -12.21 10.04 -24.88
C PHE A 27 -11.10 9.23 -25.56
N ASP A 28 -11.09 9.18 -26.88
CA ASP A 28 -10.07 8.46 -27.63
C ASP A 28 -8.79 9.29 -27.76
N ALA A 29 -7.65 8.70 -27.44
CA ALA A 29 -6.35 9.36 -27.50
C ALA A 29 -5.19 8.36 -27.46
N ASP A 30 -4.07 8.75 -28.04
CA ASP A 30 -2.77 8.17 -27.77
C ASP A 30 -2.18 8.80 -26.49
N VAL A 31 -1.34 8.03 -25.78
CA VAL A 31 -0.61 8.49 -24.59
C VAL A 31 0.87 8.22 -24.78
N ALA A 32 1.69 9.28 -24.74
CA ALA A 32 3.14 9.18 -24.88
C ALA A 32 3.85 9.39 -23.54
N ILE A 33 4.86 8.55 -23.29
CA ILE A 33 5.68 8.55 -22.07
C ILE A 33 7.13 8.85 -22.46
N LEU A 34 7.73 9.82 -21.75
CA LEU A 34 9.15 10.19 -21.85
C LEU A 34 9.71 10.39 -20.44
N ASP A 35 10.86 9.80 -20.16
CA ASP A 35 11.57 9.91 -18.88
C ASP A 35 10.66 9.60 -17.67
N GLY A 36 9.83 8.57 -17.82
CA GLY A 36 8.89 8.11 -16.79
C GLY A 36 7.70 9.05 -16.54
N ARG A 37 7.47 10.05 -17.39
CA ARG A 37 6.33 10.99 -17.28
C ARG A 37 5.43 10.90 -18.51
N ILE A 38 4.13 11.16 -18.29
CA ILE A 38 3.21 11.40 -19.41
C ILE A 38 3.62 12.72 -20.07
N ALA A 39 4.16 12.63 -21.28
CA ALA A 39 4.71 13.76 -22.02
C ALA A 39 3.66 14.42 -22.92
N ALA A 40 2.75 13.63 -23.48
CA ALA A 40 1.67 14.10 -24.33
C ALA A 40 0.47 13.13 -24.32
N MET A 41 -0.70 13.67 -24.65
CA MET A 41 -1.95 12.92 -24.80
C MET A 41 -2.78 13.56 -25.90
N GLY A 42 -3.39 12.75 -26.78
CA GLY A 42 -4.24 13.20 -27.87
C GLY A 42 -4.00 12.41 -29.15
N LEU A 43 -4.31 12.99 -30.31
CA LEU A 43 -3.95 12.41 -31.60
C LEU A 43 -2.47 12.71 -31.89
N LEU A 44 -1.61 11.71 -31.79
CA LEU A 44 -0.16 11.84 -31.93
C LEU A 44 0.32 11.31 -33.28
N GLU A 45 -0.16 11.95 -34.35
CA GLU A 45 0.24 11.62 -35.73
C GLU A 45 1.74 11.83 -35.93
N GLY A 46 2.40 10.84 -36.55
CA GLY A 46 3.85 10.89 -36.81
C GLY A 46 4.73 10.68 -35.56
N ALA A 47 4.16 10.51 -34.37
CA ALA A 47 4.95 10.16 -33.18
C ALA A 47 5.56 8.77 -33.31
N THR A 48 6.84 8.67 -32.95
CA THR A 48 7.59 7.41 -32.86
C THR A 48 7.98 7.12 -31.41
N ALA A 49 8.25 5.86 -31.07
CA ALA A 49 8.72 5.49 -29.75
C ALA A 49 9.58 4.22 -29.78
N THR A 50 10.44 4.06 -28.77
CA THR A 50 11.21 2.83 -28.55
C THR A 50 10.28 1.62 -28.38
N ARG A 51 9.18 1.80 -27.65
CA ARG A 51 8.16 0.78 -27.42
C ARG A 51 6.78 1.31 -27.80
N THR A 52 6.06 0.61 -28.66
CA THR A 52 4.67 0.91 -28.98
C THR A 52 3.76 -0.17 -28.44
N ILE A 53 2.66 0.23 -27.80
CA ILE A 53 1.61 -0.64 -27.27
C ILE A 53 0.32 -0.31 -28.03
N ASP A 54 -0.25 -1.31 -28.70
CA ASP A 54 -1.58 -1.19 -29.30
C ASP A 54 -2.66 -1.37 -28.23
N ALA A 55 -3.41 -0.31 -27.98
CA ALA A 55 -4.51 -0.27 -27.03
C ALA A 55 -5.88 -0.17 -27.72
N THR A 56 -5.97 -0.50 -29.02
CA THR A 56 -7.22 -0.50 -29.76
C THR A 56 -8.27 -1.39 -29.06
N GLY A 57 -9.43 -0.80 -28.77
CA GLY A 57 -10.52 -1.48 -28.04
C GLY A 57 -10.22 -1.72 -26.56
N ARG A 58 -9.19 -1.07 -25.99
CA ARG A 58 -8.81 -1.15 -24.57
C ARG A 58 -8.92 0.23 -23.90
N ILE A 59 -9.02 0.20 -22.59
CA ILE A 59 -8.96 1.40 -21.74
C ILE A 59 -7.50 1.70 -21.39
N VAL A 60 -7.14 2.98 -21.44
CA VAL A 60 -5.91 3.52 -20.86
C VAL A 60 -6.31 4.39 -19.67
N ALA A 61 -5.84 4.04 -18.47
CA ALA A 61 -6.20 4.73 -17.24
C ALA A 61 -4.95 4.93 -16.36
N PRO A 62 -4.99 5.85 -15.38
CA PRO A 62 -4.01 5.88 -14.32
C PRO A 62 -3.91 4.52 -13.63
N GLY A 63 -2.70 4.16 -13.21
CA GLY A 63 -2.50 2.99 -12.36
C GLY A 63 -3.31 3.09 -11.07
N PHE A 64 -3.85 1.98 -10.60
CA PHE A 64 -4.69 1.98 -9.41
C PHE A 64 -3.86 2.23 -8.15
N ILE A 65 -4.43 2.99 -7.24
CA ILE A 65 -3.87 3.26 -5.91
C ILE A 65 -4.63 2.40 -4.91
N ASP A 66 -3.94 1.41 -4.35
CA ASP A 66 -4.48 0.60 -3.29
C ASP A 66 -4.36 1.35 -1.96
N SER A 67 -5.50 1.90 -1.50
CA SER A 67 -5.57 2.79 -0.37
C SER A 67 -5.45 2.07 0.97
N HIS A 68 -5.59 0.74 1.01
CA HIS A 68 -5.62 -0.01 2.26
C HIS A 68 -4.93 -1.36 2.13
N THR A 69 -3.66 -1.39 2.50
CA THR A 69 -2.82 -2.58 2.41
C THR A 69 -2.14 -2.94 3.72
N HIS A 70 -1.70 -4.19 3.78
CA HIS A 70 -0.77 -4.71 4.77
C HIS A 70 0.49 -5.27 4.06
N ASP A 71 0.97 -4.53 3.06
CA ASP A 71 2.07 -4.94 2.19
C ASP A 71 3.45 -4.56 2.73
N ASP A 72 3.52 -4.03 3.96
CA ASP A 72 4.73 -3.49 4.59
C ASP A 72 5.95 -4.42 4.47
N MET A 73 5.73 -5.72 4.71
CA MET A 73 6.75 -6.76 4.58
C MET A 73 6.87 -7.30 3.15
N ALA A 74 5.78 -7.30 2.39
CA ALA A 74 5.78 -7.81 1.03
C ALA A 74 6.64 -6.94 0.11
N LEU A 75 6.62 -5.61 0.28
CA LEU A 75 7.49 -4.68 -0.46
C LEU A 75 8.99 -4.99 -0.30
N LEU A 76 9.39 -5.57 0.84
CA LEU A 76 10.79 -5.91 1.13
C LEU A 76 11.14 -7.35 0.73
N SER A 77 10.17 -8.26 0.74
CA SER A 77 10.39 -9.71 0.59
C SER A 77 9.93 -10.29 -0.73
N GLN A 78 9.06 -9.58 -1.47
CA GLN A 78 8.45 -9.98 -2.74
C GLN A 78 8.43 -8.78 -3.69
N ALA A 79 9.62 -8.40 -4.17
CA ALA A 79 9.82 -7.16 -4.93
C ALA A 79 9.01 -7.06 -6.24
N ASP A 80 8.57 -8.18 -6.81
CA ASP A 80 7.73 -8.20 -8.01
C ASP A 80 6.29 -7.76 -7.75
N MET A 81 5.80 -7.89 -6.51
CA MET A 81 4.45 -7.50 -6.09
C MET A 81 3.36 -7.99 -7.06
N SER A 82 3.52 -9.20 -7.61
CA SER A 82 2.67 -9.73 -8.70
C SER A 82 1.19 -9.81 -8.31
N PHE A 83 0.88 -10.07 -7.04
CA PHE A 83 -0.49 -10.03 -6.51
C PHE A 83 -1.15 -8.64 -6.57
N LYS A 84 -0.38 -7.55 -6.70
CA LYS A 84 -0.87 -6.18 -6.91
C LYS A 84 -0.80 -5.76 -8.37
N VAL A 85 0.37 -5.94 -9.01
CA VAL A 85 0.59 -5.49 -10.39
C VAL A 85 -0.33 -6.20 -11.38
N SER A 86 -0.65 -7.49 -11.16
CA SER A 86 -1.61 -8.23 -11.99
C SER A 86 -3.03 -7.66 -11.97
N GLN A 87 -3.36 -6.84 -10.97
CA GLN A 87 -4.65 -6.17 -10.82
C GLN A 87 -4.64 -4.73 -11.36
N GLY A 88 -3.50 -4.24 -11.85
CA GLY A 88 -3.32 -2.85 -12.30
C GLY A 88 -2.95 -1.87 -11.18
N VAL A 89 -2.62 -2.35 -9.98
CA VAL A 89 -2.13 -1.50 -8.88
C VAL A 89 -0.69 -1.08 -9.16
N THR A 90 -0.44 0.23 -9.08
CA THR A 90 0.90 0.82 -9.26
C THR A 90 1.44 1.45 -7.98
N THR A 91 0.56 1.73 -7.03
CA THR A 91 0.90 2.38 -5.77
C THR A 91 0.12 1.73 -4.63
N VAL A 92 0.79 1.49 -3.51
CA VAL A 92 0.18 0.97 -2.28
C VAL A 92 0.38 1.96 -1.14
N VAL A 93 -0.64 2.12 -0.30
CA VAL A 93 -0.53 2.80 0.99
C VAL A 93 -0.39 1.72 2.07
N ALA A 94 0.77 1.67 2.72
CA ALA A 94 1.10 0.72 3.78
C ALA A 94 0.96 1.36 5.18
N GLY A 95 1.25 0.64 6.26
CA GLY A 95 1.17 1.19 7.62
C GLY A 95 -0.25 1.28 8.19
N ASN A 96 -1.21 0.56 7.60
CA ASN A 96 -2.62 0.64 7.99
C ASN A 96 -2.91 -0.05 9.32
N CYS A 97 -4.00 0.35 9.97
CA CYS A 97 -4.52 -0.29 11.18
C CYS A 97 -3.54 -0.31 12.37
N GLY A 98 -2.57 0.59 12.42
CA GLY A 98 -1.51 0.59 13.45
C GLY A 98 -0.51 -0.57 13.29
N ILE A 99 -0.47 -1.16 12.09
CA ILE A 99 0.47 -2.23 11.73
C ILE A 99 1.47 -1.64 10.75
N SER A 100 2.75 -1.75 11.07
CA SER A 100 3.84 -1.31 10.20
C SER A 100 5.07 -2.19 10.38
N ALA A 101 6.05 -2.04 9.49
CA ALA A 101 7.35 -2.71 9.57
C ALA A 101 8.12 -2.48 10.89
N ALA A 102 7.75 -1.49 11.69
CA ALA A 102 8.40 -1.14 12.95
C ALA A 102 7.36 -1.14 14.10
N PRO A 103 6.92 -2.32 14.56
CA PRO A 103 5.83 -2.44 15.53
C PRO A 103 6.20 -1.84 16.89
N LEU A 104 5.30 -1.07 17.48
CA LEU A 104 5.41 -0.63 18.88
C LEU A 104 4.38 -1.30 19.80
N HIS A 105 3.23 -1.72 19.27
CA HIS A 105 2.20 -2.37 20.08
C HIS A 105 2.40 -3.90 20.10
N PRO A 106 2.22 -4.60 21.25
CA PRO A 106 2.41 -6.05 21.33
C PRO A 106 1.53 -6.85 20.36
N TYR A 107 0.33 -6.34 20.08
CA TYR A 107 -0.53 -6.91 19.04
C TYR A 107 0.16 -6.93 17.67
N THR A 108 0.75 -5.82 17.25
CA THR A 108 1.44 -5.68 15.97
C THR A 108 2.70 -6.55 15.93
N GLU A 109 3.47 -6.60 17.01
CA GLU A 109 4.63 -7.50 17.13
C GLU A 109 4.24 -8.96 16.89
N ILE A 110 3.14 -9.40 17.52
CA ILE A 110 2.64 -10.76 17.39
C ILE A 110 2.11 -11.03 15.97
N LEU A 111 1.33 -10.11 15.39
CA LEU A 111 0.86 -10.24 14.01
C LEU A 111 2.01 -10.39 13.02
N LEU A 112 3.05 -9.58 13.15
CA LEU A 112 4.22 -9.66 12.25
C LEU A 112 4.98 -10.98 12.43
N SER A 113 5.02 -11.53 13.65
CA SER A 113 5.63 -12.85 13.89
C SER A 113 4.89 -13.99 13.18
N ALA A 114 3.62 -13.79 12.83
CA ALA A 114 2.80 -14.76 12.10
C ALA A 114 3.00 -14.68 10.57
N VAL A 115 3.66 -13.64 10.06
CA VAL A 115 3.93 -13.49 8.62
C VAL A 115 4.83 -14.64 8.15
N PRO A 116 4.44 -15.39 7.11
CA PRO A 116 5.27 -16.46 6.57
C PRO A 116 6.62 -15.95 6.09
N VAL A 117 7.70 -16.66 6.45
CA VAL A 117 9.04 -16.41 5.91
C VAL A 117 9.18 -17.18 4.60
N PRO A 118 9.43 -16.52 3.45
CA PRO A 118 9.50 -17.20 2.15
C PRO A 118 10.66 -18.19 2.04
N ASN A 119 11.75 -17.97 2.79
CA ASN A 119 12.91 -18.86 2.80
C ASN A 119 12.68 -20.06 3.73
N PRO A 120 12.55 -21.29 3.20
CA PRO A 120 12.24 -22.47 4.01
C PRO A 120 13.37 -22.90 4.95
N ARG A 121 14.59 -22.36 4.79
CA ARG A 121 15.73 -22.65 5.68
C ARG A 121 15.70 -21.81 6.96
N ILE A 122 14.87 -20.76 7.02
CA ILE A 122 14.75 -19.87 8.18
C ILE A 122 13.58 -20.35 9.04
N LYS A 123 13.85 -20.73 10.28
CA LYS A 123 12.80 -21.03 11.26
C LYS A 123 12.20 -19.72 11.78
N ALA A 124 10.95 -19.44 11.41
CA ALA A 124 10.21 -18.33 11.98
C ALA A 124 9.89 -18.58 13.46
N GLN A 125 10.25 -17.64 14.34
CA GLN A 125 9.77 -17.63 15.71
C GLN A 125 8.38 -16.99 15.74
N ARG A 126 7.34 -17.83 15.86
CA ARG A 126 5.95 -17.37 15.92
C ARG A 126 5.55 -17.18 17.37
N LEU A 127 5.10 -15.98 17.72
CA LEU A 127 4.40 -15.75 18.98
C LEU A 127 2.96 -16.24 18.80
N LEU A 128 2.59 -17.30 19.50
CA LEU A 128 1.22 -17.80 19.50
C LEU A 128 0.33 -16.87 20.34
N LEU A 129 -0.54 -16.14 19.65
CA LEU A 129 -1.57 -15.36 20.32
C LEU A 129 -2.63 -16.31 20.88
N GLN A 130 -2.88 -16.22 22.19
CA GLN A 130 -3.89 -17.07 22.83
C GLN A 130 -5.28 -16.44 22.77
N GLY A 131 -6.29 -17.32 22.71
CA GLY A 131 -7.70 -16.95 22.69
C GLY A 131 -8.18 -16.30 21.38
N ASP A 132 -9.50 -16.24 21.26
CA ASP A 132 -10.18 -15.63 20.11
C ASP A 132 -10.27 -14.09 20.24
N PRO A 133 -10.35 -13.37 19.11
CA PRO A 133 -10.68 -11.94 19.12
C PRO A 133 -12.00 -11.69 19.87
N PRO A 134 -12.07 -10.69 20.76
CA PRO A 134 -13.31 -10.33 21.43
C PRO A 134 -14.35 -9.81 20.44
N SER A 135 -15.64 -9.94 20.80
CA SER A 135 -16.74 -9.42 19.98
C SER A 135 -16.58 -7.91 19.71
N PRO A 136 -16.62 -7.47 18.44
CA PRO A 136 -16.63 -6.04 18.12
C PRO A 136 -17.86 -5.30 18.66
N ALA A 137 -18.99 -6.00 18.82
CA ALA A 137 -20.24 -5.43 19.35
C ALA A 137 -20.17 -5.20 20.87
N ASN A 138 -19.44 -6.07 21.59
CA ASN A 138 -19.28 -6.01 23.04
C ASN A 138 -17.79 -6.10 23.42
N PRO A 139 -17.01 -5.03 23.18
CA PRO A 139 -15.58 -5.04 23.45
C PRO A 139 -15.30 -5.01 24.95
N PRO A 140 -14.19 -5.64 25.42
CA PRO A 140 -13.79 -5.55 26.81
C PRO A 140 -13.44 -4.10 27.21
N PRO A 141 -13.56 -3.75 28.50
CA PRO A 141 -13.21 -2.42 29.01
C PRO A 141 -11.70 -2.15 28.88
N GLY A 142 -11.30 -0.88 29.01
CA GLY A 142 -9.91 -0.47 28.87
C GLY A 142 -9.31 -0.74 27.47
N CYS A 143 -8.07 -1.22 27.45
CA CYS A 143 -7.37 -1.68 26.25
C CYS A 143 -8.03 -2.94 25.68
N ARG A 144 -8.65 -2.86 24.50
CA ARG A 144 -9.37 -4.00 23.90
C ARG A 144 -8.53 -5.26 23.66
N PHE A 145 -7.20 -5.12 23.64
CA PHE A 145 -6.27 -6.24 23.47
C PHE A 145 -5.85 -6.89 24.81
N HIS A 146 -6.22 -6.35 25.96
CA HIS A 146 -5.74 -6.81 27.27
C HIS A 146 -6.05 -8.29 27.54
N THR A 147 -7.12 -8.84 26.96
CA THR A 147 -7.52 -10.24 27.15
C THR A 147 -6.58 -11.24 26.45
N ARG A 148 -5.75 -10.75 25.52
CA ARG A 148 -4.83 -11.56 24.70
C ARG A 148 -3.39 -11.06 24.74
N CYS A 149 -3.16 -9.92 25.39
CA CYS A 149 -1.85 -9.28 25.46
C CYS A 149 -0.95 -9.99 26.47
N PRO A 150 0.25 -10.47 26.08
CA PRO A 150 1.19 -11.08 27.03
C PRO A 150 1.78 -10.07 28.02
N LEU A 151 1.65 -8.76 27.77
CA LEU A 151 2.08 -7.67 28.65
C LEU A 151 0.93 -7.06 29.47
N ALA A 152 -0.25 -7.69 29.47
CA ALA A 152 -1.40 -7.15 30.17
C ALA A 152 -1.13 -6.99 31.68
N GLN A 153 -1.47 -5.81 32.21
CA GLN A 153 -1.42 -5.49 33.63
C GLN A 153 -2.79 -4.96 34.08
N PRO A 154 -3.07 -4.82 35.39
CA PRO A 154 -4.38 -4.41 35.89
C PRO A 154 -4.94 -3.12 35.26
N ILE A 155 -4.09 -2.12 34.98
CA ILE A 155 -4.50 -0.87 34.33
C ILE A 155 -5.08 -1.10 32.92
N CYS A 156 -4.64 -2.14 32.20
CA CYS A 156 -5.08 -2.42 30.84
C CYS A 156 -6.56 -2.79 30.73
N SER A 157 -7.16 -3.42 31.76
CA SER A 157 -8.59 -3.74 31.76
C SER A 157 -9.45 -2.61 32.33
N GLN A 158 -8.84 -1.63 32.99
CA GLN A 158 -9.53 -0.55 33.68
C GLN A 158 -9.58 0.72 32.83
N GLU A 159 -8.48 1.05 32.15
CA GLU A 159 -8.33 2.33 31.43
C GLU A 159 -7.90 2.12 29.97
N ARG A 160 -8.51 2.91 29.08
CA ARG A 160 -8.11 2.96 27.67
C ARG A 160 -6.79 3.73 27.56
N PRO A 161 -5.72 3.14 27.02
CA PRO A 161 -4.47 3.87 26.84
C PRO A 161 -4.67 5.04 25.88
N ALA A 162 -4.09 6.18 26.22
CA ALA A 162 -4.10 7.36 25.36
C ALA A 162 -3.26 7.12 24.09
N LEU A 163 -3.74 7.60 22.95
CA LEU A 163 -2.95 7.64 21.72
C LEU A 163 -1.86 8.70 21.89
N THR A 164 -0.62 8.26 21.98
CA THR A 164 0.52 9.14 22.28
C THR A 164 1.66 8.88 21.32
N GLN A 165 2.40 9.93 20.99
CA GLN A 165 3.55 9.83 20.11
C GLN A 165 4.72 9.19 20.85
N ARG A 166 5.45 8.31 20.16
CA ARG A 166 6.66 7.67 20.63
C ARG A 166 7.85 8.06 19.77
N PRO A 167 9.06 8.10 20.34
CA PRO A 167 10.28 8.28 19.58
C PRO A 167 10.35 7.25 18.45
N SER A 168 10.58 7.70 17.23
CA SER A 168 10.81 6.83 16.08
C SER A 168 11.84 7.48 15.14
N ALA A 169 12.45 6.66 14.28
CA ALA A 169 13.37 7.13 13.26
C ALA A 169 12.68 7.91 12.13
N ALA A 170 11.34 7.92 12.06
CA ALA A 170 10.58 8.59 11.02
C ALA A 170 10.23 10.04 11.41
N ALA A 171 10.29 10.96 10.44
CA ALA A 171 9.81 12.32 10.62
C ALA A 171 8.30 12.29 10.96
N GLY A 172 7.94 12.73 12.17
CA GLY A 172 6.55 12.70 12.67
C GLY A 172 6.27 11.68 13.79
N GLY A 173 7.26 10.90 14.23
CA GLY A 173 7.12 9.95 15.35
C GLY A 173 6.19 8.77 15.06
N HIS A 174 6.05 7.82 15.99
CA HIS A 174 5.12 6.69 15.86
C HIS A 174 4.03 6.82 16.94
N TRP A 175 2.77 6.88 16.52
CA TRP A 175 1.65 6.98 17.45
C TRP A 175 1.16 5.61 17.91
N VAL A 176 1.09 5.40 19.22
CA VAL A 176 0.63 4.14 19.81
C VAL A 176 -0.32 4.41 20.97
N ALA A 177 -1.35 3.56 21.09
CA ALA A 177 -2.20 3.52 22.27
C ALA A 177 -1.82 2.29 23.10
N CYS A 178 -0.78 2.42 23.91
CA CYS A 178 -0.32 1.39 24.84
C CYS A 178 0.11 2.03 26.16
N HIS A 179 -0.17 1.36 27.28
CA HIS A 179 0.29 1.82 28.60
C HIS A 179 1.80 1.59 28.83
N PHE A 180 2.41 0.65 28.09
CA PHE A 180 3.78 0.18 28.35
C PHE A 180 4.73 0.28 27.14
N ARG A 181 4.25 0.84 26.03
CA ARG A 181 5.00 1.02 24.79
C ARG A 181 4.80 2.42 24.27
#